data_AF-P00607-F1
#
_entry.id   AF-P00607-F1
#
_cell.length_a   1.000
_cell.length_b   1.000
_cell.length_c   1.000
_cell.angle_alpha   90.00
_cell.angle_beta   90.00
_cell.angle_gamma   90.00
#
_symmetry.space_group_name_H-M   'P 1'
#
loop_
_entity.id
_entity.type
_entity.pdbx_description
1 polymer ?
#
loop_
_entity_poly.entity_id
_entity_poly.type
_entity_poly.pdbx_seq_one_letter_code
_entity_poly.pdbx_strand_id
1 'polypeptide(L)'
;NLVQFSNMIQCANHGSRPSLAYADYGCYCSAGGSGTPVDELDRCCKTHDDCYARATKSYSCTPYWTLYSWQCIEKTPTCDSKTGCQRFVCDCDATAAKCFAKAPYNKENYNIDPKKRCQ
;
A
#
# COMPACT_ATOMS: atom_id res chain seq x y z
N ASN A 1 -1.60 9.15 -3.49
CA ASN A 1 -1.81 9.22 -4.96
C ASN A 1 -1.78 7.81 -5.55
N LEU A 2 -2.86 7.33 -6.17
CA LEU A 2 -2.95 5.93 -6.63
C LEU A 2 -2.03 5.59 -7.82
N VAL A 3 -1.77 6.52 -8.74
CA VAL A 3 -0.93 6.25 -9.92
C VAL A 3 0.52 6.05 -9.50
N GLN A 4 1.05 6.91 -8.62
CA GLN A 4 2.40 6.78 -8.10
C GLN A 4 2.56 5.51 -7.26
N PHE A 5 1.59 5.18 -6.41
CA PHE A 5 1.62 3.94 -5.64
C PHE A 5 1.60 2.70 -6.55
N SER A 6 0.75 2.68 -7.58
CA SER A 6 0.72 1.61 -8.57
C SER A 6 2.09 1.40 -9.23
N ASN A 7 2.77 2.48 -9.60
CA ASN A 7 4.11 2.40 -10.20
C ASN A 7 5.18 1.92 -9.20
N MET A 8 5.07 2.27 -7.91
CA MET A 8 5.95 1.74 -6.87
C MET A 8 5.77 0.22 -6.68
N ILE A 9 4.53 -0.26 -6.71
CA ILE A 9 4.23 -1.70 -6.64
C ILE A 9 4.89 -2.41 -7.83
N GLN A 10 4.72 -1.90 -9.06
CA GLN A 10 5.36 -2.47 -10.25
C GLN A 10 6.89 -2.47 -10.17
N CYS A 11 7.49 -1.41 -9.62
CA CYS A 11 8.93 -1.36 -9.37
C CYS A 11 9.36 -2.47 -8.41
N ALA A 12 8.72 -2.56 -7.23
CA ALA A 12 9.09 -3.47 -6.16
C ALA A 12 8.87 -4.94 -6.51
N ASN A 13 7.77 -5.26 -7.19
CA ASN A 13 7.43 -6.63 -7.57
C ASN A 13 7.99 -7.03 -8.95
N HIS A 14 8.80 -6.17 -9.56
CA HIS A 14 9.44 -6.38 -10.86
C HIS A 14 8.45 -6.62 -12.02
N GLY A 15 7.22 -6.11 -11.90
CA GLY A 15 6.16 -6.35 -12.87
C GLY A 15 5.59 -7.76 -12.85
N SER A 16 5.91 -8.57 -11.84
CA SER A 16 5.45 -9.97 -11.74
C SER A 16 3.93 -10.09 -11.51
N ARG A 17 3.28 -9.03 -11.04
CA ARG A 17 1.83 -8.99 -10.81
C ARG A 17 1.28 -7.58 -11.09
N PRO A 18 0.15 -7.45 -11.80
CA PRO A 18 -0.48 -6.15 -12.02
C PRO A 18 -0.95 -5.55 -10.68
N SER A 19 -0.78 -4.24 -10.51
CA SER A 19 -1.09 -3.55 -9.25
C SER A 19 -2.57 -3.71 -8.85
N LEU A 20 -3.46 -3.84 -9.83
CA LEU A 20 -4.90 -4.08 -9.61
C LEU A 20 -5.19 -5.40 -8.90
N ALA A 21 -4.30 -6.39 -8.93
CA ALA A 21 -4.49 -7.63 -8.18
C ALA A 21 -4.40 -7.42 -6.66
N TYR A 22 -3.83 -6.29 -6.21
CA TYR A 22 -3.79 -5.91 -4.80
C TYR A 22 -4.98 -5.01 -4.40
N ALA A 23 -5.72 -4.45 -5.36
CA ALA A 23 -6.91 -3.67 -5.08
C ALA A 23 -8.08 -4.63 -4.86
N ASP A 24 -8.72 -4.59 -3.69
CA ASP A 24 -9.75 -5.55 -3.27
C ASP A 24 -9.22 -6.93 -2.85
N TYR A 25 -8.08 -6.90 -2.19
CA TYR A 25 -7.48 -8.08 -1.55
C TYR A 25 -7.68 -8.04 -0.03
N GLY A 26 -8.14 -9.15 0.55
CA GLY A 26 -8.25 -9.31 1.99
C GLY A 26 -9.24 -8.34 2.63
N CYS A 27 -8.97 -8.01 3.88
CA CYS A 27 -9.81 -7.14 4.71
C CYS A 27 -9.37 -5.69 4.70
N TYR A 28 -8.16 -5.39 4.23
CA TYR A 28 -7.54 -4.07 4.32
C TYR A 28 -7.00 -3.53 2.99
N CYS A 29 -6.82 -4.34 1.93
CA CYS A 29 -6.39 -3.78 0.63
C CYS A 29 -7.56 -3.16 -0.18
N SER A 30 -8.51 -2.56 0.53
CA SER A 30 -9.72 -1.90 0.05
C SER A 30 -10.09 -0.77 1.01
N ALA A 31 -10.92 0.17 0.57
CA ALA A 31 -11.34 1.27 1.44
C ALA A 31 -12.18 0.76 2.63
N GLY A 32 -11.85 1.19 3.85
CA GLY A 32 -12.65 0.92 5.05
C GLY A 32 -12.39 -0.44 5.71
N GLY A 33 -11.14 -0.91 5.72
CA GLY A 33 -10.79 -2.21 6.30
C GLY A 33 -11.09 -2.37 7.79
N SER A 34 -11.38 -3.61 8.20
CA SER A 34 -11.69 -3.96 9.60
C SER A 34 -11.42 -5.44 9.89
N GLY A 35 -11.47 -5.82 11.17
CA GLY A 35 -11.26 -7.20 11.62
C GLY A 35 -9.79 -7.64 11.56
N THR A 36 -9.57 -8.94 11.49
CA THR A 36 -8.23 -9.54 11.46
C THR A 36 -7.72 -9.71 10.02
N PRO A 37 -6.50 -9.24 9.68
CA PRO A 37 -5.93 -9.47 8.36
C PRO A 37 -5.84 -10.96 8.02
N VAL A 38 -6.30 -11.35 6.82
CA VAL A 38 -6.41 -12.76 6.43
C VAL A 38 -5.06 -13.43 6.16
N ASP A 39 -4.04 -12.65 5.81
CA ASP A 39 -2.68 -13.13 5.56
C ASP A 39 -1.63 -12.01 5.65
N GLU A 40 -0.40 -12.28 5.20
CA GLU A 40 0.70 -11.32 5.22
C GLU A 40 0.49 -10.14 4.28
N LEU A 41 -0.05 -10.39 3.09
CA LEU A 41 -0.30 -9.33 2.11
C LEU A 41 -1.37 -8.37 2.64
N ASP A 42 -2.41 -8.91 3.26
CA ASP A 42 -3.43 -8.11 3.92
C ASP A 42 -2.89 -7.33 5.13
N ARG A 43 -1.93 -7.90 5.89
CA ARG A 43 -1.20 -7.16 6.95
C ARG A 43 -0.39 -6.00 6.38
N CYS A 44 0.19 -6.15 5.19
CA CYS A 44 0.87 -5.03 4.51
C CYS A 44 -0.12 -3.87 4.25
N CYS A 45 -1.34 -4.19 3.80
CA CYS A 45 -2.39 -3.19 3.55
C CYS A 45 -2.88 -2.53 4.83
N LYS A 46 -3.11 -3.29 5.91
CA LYS A 46 -3.43 -2.71 7.22
C LYS A 46 -2.35 -1.73 7.69
N THR A 47 -1.08 -2.10 7.54
CA THR A 47 0.04 -1.25 7.92
C THR A 47 0.09 0.03 7.07
N HIS A 48 -0.26 -0.07 5.79
CA HIS A 48 -0.37 1.07 4.87
C HIS A 48 -1.50 2.03 5.29
N ASP A 49 -2.68 1.50 5.60
CA ASP A 49 -3.82 2.26 6.11
C ASP A 49 -3.46 2.98 7.42
N ASP A 50 -2.83 2.28 8.37
CA ASP A 50 -2.36 2.87 9.64
C ASP A 50 -1.36 4.01 9.38
N CYS A 51 -0.49 3.85 8.38
CA CYS A 51 0.47 4.87 7.96
C CYS A 51 -0.25 6.10 7.37
N TYR A 52 -1.26 5.91 6.51
CA TYR A 52 -2.08 6.98 5.95
C TYR A 52 -2.92 7.70 7.01
N ALA A 53 -3.47 6.96 7.98
CA ALA A 53 -4.18 7.53 9.12
C ALA A 53 -3.23 8.40 9.96
N ARG A 54 -1.99 7.95 10.20
CA ARG A 54 -0.97 8.73 10.90
C ARG A 54 -0.57 9.98 10.12
N ALA A 55 -0.38 9.88 8.80
CA ALA A 55 -0.08 11.02 7.93
C ALA A 55 -1.16 12.11 8.06
N THR A 56 -2.42 11.70 8.05
CA THR A 56 -3.57 12.60 8.16
C THR A 56 -3.65 13.20 9.57
N LYS A 57 -3.63 12.36 10.60
CA LYS A 57 -3.86 12.79 12.00
C LYS A 57 -2.69 13.58 12.60
N SER A 58 -1.46 13.17 12.33
CA SER A 58 -0.27 13.71 13.01
C SER A 58 0.42 14.81 12.21
N TYR A 59 0.28 14.81 10.88
CA TYR A 59 0.98 15.73 9.99
C TYR A 59 0.04 16.58 9.14
N SER A 60 -1.29 16.46 9.33
CA SER A 60 -2.31 17.16 8.54
C SER A 60 -2.16 16.97 7.02
N CYS A 61 -1.65 15.82 6.61
CA CYS A 61 -1.47 15.48 5.21
C CYS A 61 -2.77 14.98 4.57
N THR A 62 -2.84 15.03 3.24
CA THR A 62 -3.91 14.41 2.46
C THR A 62 -3.31 13.34 1.54
N PRO A 63 -3.03 12.11 2.04
CA PRO A 63 -2.19 11.13 1.35
C PRO A 63 -2.64 10.77 -0.07
N TYR A 64 -3.95 10.58 -0.26
CA TYR A 64 -4.51 10.26 -1.58
C TYR A 64 -4.24 11.37 -2.63
N TRP A 65 -4.16 12.63 -2.20
CA TRP A 65 -3.93 13.81 -3.04
C TRP A 65 -2.49 14.33 -3.02
N THR A 66 -1.63 13.75 -2.17
CA THR A 66 -0.24 14.17 -2.04
C THR A 66 0.57 13.56 -3.18
N LEU A 67 1.09 14.42 -4.06
CA LEU A 67 2.12 14.06 -5.03
C LEU A 67 3.49 14.13 -4.37
N TYR A 68 4.35 13.16 -4.66
CA TYR A 68 5.69 13.07 -4.09
C TYR A 68 6.73 12.69 -5.16
N SER A 69 8.01 12.86 -4.87
CA SER A 69 9.12 12.50 -5.75
C SER A 69 9.74 11.18 -5.30
N TRP A 70 9.97 10.27 -6.24
CA TRP A 70 10.54 8.95 -5.97
C TRP A 70 11.21 8.39 -7.23
N GLN A 71 12.05 7.38 -7.04
CA GLN A 71 12.77 6.65 -8.07
C GLN A 71 12.68 5.14 -7.85
N CYS A 72 12.80 4.38 -8.95
CA CYS A 72 12.98 2.94 -8.91
C CYS A 72 14.46 2.60 -9.08
N ILE A 73 15.20 2.50 -7.96
CA ILE A 73 16.64 2.24 -7.96
C ILE A 73 16.85 0.75 -7.69
N GLU A 74 17.46 0.02 -8.63
CA GLU A 74 17.70 -1.43 -8.48
C GLU A 74 16.44 -2.19 -8.05
N LYS A 75 15.31 -1.88 -8.69
CA LYS A 75 13.98 -2.44 -8.38
C LYS A 75 13.44 -2.15 -6.97
N THR A 76 14.07 -1.22 -6.27
CA THR A 76 13.64 -0.76 -4.96
C THR A 76 13.02 0.64 -5.09
N PRO A 77 11.74 0.82 -4.71
CA PRO A 77 11.16 2.15 -4.61
C PRO A 77 11.89 2.98 -3.54
N THR A 78 12.45 4.12 -3.95
CA THR A 78 13.22 5.01 -3.10
C THR A 78 12.63 6.41 -3.18
N CYS A 79 12.39 7.03 -2.03
CA CYS A 79 11.77 8.35 -1.93
C CYS A 79 12.81 9.47 -2.03
N ASP A 80 12.56 10.42 -2.94
CA ASP A 80 13.43 11.58 -3.18
C ASP A 80 12.87 12.87 -2.57
N SER A 81 11.60 12.86 -2.14
CA SER A 81 11.01 13.97 -1.39
C SER A 81 11.81 14.25 -0.10
N LYS A 82 12.15 15.52 0.13
CA LYS A 82 13.06 15.88 1.22
C LYS A 82 12.39 15.85 2.60
N THR A 83 11.20 16.43 2.75
CA THR A 83 10.53 16.58 4.06
C THR A 83 9.00 16.66 3.93
N GLY A 84 8.30 16.69 5.08
CA GLY A 84 6.87 16.97 5.16
C GLY A 84 5.98 15.85 4.61
N CYS A 85 4.76 16.23 4.22
CA CYS A 85 3.75 15.29 3.74
C CYS A 85 4.20 14.46 2.54
N GLN A 86 4.92 15.07 1.60
CA GLN A 86 5.38 14.36 0.41
C GLN A 86 6.31 13.20 0.78
N ARG A 87 7.30 13.45 1.65
CA ARG A 87 8.20 12.40 2.11
C ARG A 87 7.47 11.33 2.91
N PHE A 88 6.65 11.75 3.87
CA PHE A 88 5.95 10.80 4.74
C PHE A 88 5.01 9.86 3.96
N VAL A 89 4.21 10.42 3.03
CA VAL A 89 3.29 9.63 2.18
C VAL A 89 4.07 8.72 1.24
N CYS A 90 5.16 9.23 0.65
CA CYS A 90 6.06 8.41 -0.16
C CYS A 90 6.62 7.22 0.63
N ASP A 91 7.07 7.43 1.86
CA ASP A 91 7.61 6.36 2.71
C ASP A 91 6.54 5.31 3.05
N CYS A 92 5.29 5.72 3.29
CA CYS A 92 4.15 4.79 3.44
C CYS A 92 3.98 3.92 2.18
N ASP A 93 3.90 4.55 1.01
CA ASP A 93 3.65 3.86 -0.27
C ASP A 93 4.82 2.95 -0.67
N ALA A 94 6.07 3.40 -0.48
CA ALA A 94 7.27 2.62 -0.76
C ALA A 94 7.40 1.41 0.18
N THR A 95 7.05 1.58 1.45
CA THR A 95 7.04 0.48 2.44
C THR A 95 5.99 -0.57 2.08
N ALA A 96 4.78 -0.13 1.73
CA ALA A 96 3.70 -1.02 1.29
C ALA A 96 4.08 -1.79 0.02
N ALA A 97 4.62 -1.10 -1.00
CA ALA A 97 5.07 -1.74 -2.24
C ALA A 97 6.15 -2.82 -2.01
N LYS A 98 7.14 -2.55 -1.15
CA LYS A 98 8.17 -3.53 -0.76
C LYS A 98 7.59 -4.70 0.01
N CYS A 99 6.58 -4.46 0.85
CA CYS A 99 5.88 -5.50 1.59
C CYS A 99 5.09 -6.40 0.62
N PHE A 100 4.35 -5.83 -0.33
CA PHE A 100 3.58 -6.56 -1.35
C PHE A 100 4.46 -7.44 -2.24
N ALA A 101 5.69 -7.00 -2.53
CA ALA A 101 6.64 -7.77 -3.32
C ALA A 101 7.18 -9.02 -2.60
N LYS A 102 7.17 -9.00 -1.26
CA LYS A 102 7.66 -10.11 -0.41
C LYS A 102 6.55 -11.06 0.03
N ALA A 103 5.38 -10.50 0.33
CA ALA A 103 4.26 -11.27 0.85
C ALA A 103 3.72 -12.27 -0.18
N PRO A 104 3.42 -13.52 0.21
CA PRO A 104 2.75 -14.48 -0.68
C PRO A 104 1.38 -13.96 -1.11
N TYR A 105 1.04 -14.17 -2.38
CA TYR A 105 -0.28 -13.83 -2.91
C TYR A 105 -1.19 -15.06 -2.93
N ASN A 106 -2.35 -14.96 -2.29
CA ASN A 106 -3.40 -15.97 -2.33
C ASN A 106 -4.63 -15.44 -3.07
N LYS A 107 -4.91 -15.97 -4.27
CA LYS A 107 -6.05 -15.55 -5.09
C LYS A 107 -7.41 -15.74 -4.41
N GLU A 108 -7.52 -16.66 -3.45
CA GLU A 108 -8.76 -16.92 -2.68
C GLU A 108 -9.09 -15.80 -1.68
N ASN A 109 -8.17 -14.85 -1.50
CA ASN A 109 -8.36 -13.66 -0.69
C ASN A 109 -8.67 -12.42 -1.54
N TYR A 110 -8.73 -12.54 -2.87
CA TYR A 110 -9.16 -11.46 -3.76
C TYR A 110 -10.67 -11.44 -3.92
N ASN A 111 -11.30 -10.25 -3.85
CA ASN A 111 -12.74 -10.05 -4.00
C ASN A 111 -13.57 -10.96 -3.08
N ILE A 112 -13.16 -11.03 -1.82
CA ILE A 112 -13.87 -11.78 -0.77
C ILE A 112 -15.05 -10.97 -0.22
N ASP A 113 -16.05 -11.65 0.33
CA ASP A 113 -17.14 -11.00 1.09
C ASP A 113 -16.62 -10.59 2.48
N PRO A 114 -16.40 -9.28 2.76
CA PRO A 114 -15.78 -8.85 4.00
C PRO A 114 -16.66 -9.16 5.22
N LYS A 115 -18.00 -9.19 5.06
CA LYS A 115 -18.91 -9.49 6.18
C LYS A 115 -18.75 -10.93 6.68
N LYS A 116 -18.31 -11.85 5.82
CA LYS A 116 -18.09 -13.26 6.18
C LYS A 116 -16.66 -13.50 6.66
N ARG A 117 -15.68 -12.81 6.05
CA ARG A 117 -14.25 -13.14 6.17
C ARG A 117 -13.46 -12.21 7.09
N CYS A 118 -13.94 -10.98 7.34
CA CYS A 118 -13.23 -9.95 8.11
C CYS A 118 -13.90 -9.75 9.46
N GLN A 119 -13.45 -10.53 10.45
CA GLN A 119 -13.98 -10.56 11.83
C GLN A 119 -12.93 -10.07 12.82
#